data_AF-A0AAD5UDU2-F1
#
_entry.id   AF-A0AAD5UDU2-F1
#
_cell.length_a   1.000
_cell.length_b   1.000
_cell.length_c   1.000
_cell.angle_alpha   90.00
_cell.angle_beta   90.00
_cell.angle_gamma   90.00
#
_symmetry.space_group_name_H-M   'P 1'
#
loop_
_entity.id
_entity.type
_entity.pdbx_description
1 polymer ?
#
loop_
_entity_poly.entity_id
_entity_poly.type
_entity_poly.pdbx_seq_one_letter_code
_entity_poly.pdbx_strand_id
1 'polypeptide(L)'
;MQNCRKIVAIGWNYSKHAKELNSNIPKEPLFFLKPPSSIIQQPENIEIPKGCLVHHEIELGIVIGKNGRNIKQSDADQYIDYIVLCLDMTARNLQNEAKEKGNPCFNRIIEHVSSIMKLEKGDLILTGTPEGVGQVVHGDELVGKLYNQSELLDTITFKAVNRPSE
;
A
#
# COMPACT_ATOMS: atom_id res chain seq x y z
N MET A 1 5.27 10.25 8.57
CA MET A 1 6.65 10.10 8.06
C MET A 1 7.08 11.45 7.52
N GLN A 2 8.11 12.11 8.07
CA GLN A 2 8.32 13.55 7.80
C GLN A 2 8.97 13.93 6.45
N ASN A 3 9.49 12.97 5.66
CA ASN A 3 10.24 13.24 4.42
C ASN A 3 9.86 12.33 3.22
N CYS A 4 8.66 11.74 3.20
CA CYS A 4 8.23 10.90 2.08
C CYS A 4 7.98 11.75 0.82
N ARG A 5 8.74 11.51 -0.26
CA ARG A 5 8.61 12.28 -1.51
C ARG A 5 7.66 11.65 -2.51
N LYS A 6 7.53 10.32 -2.51
CA LYS A 6 6.51 9.56 -3.25
C LYS A 6 6.16 8.26 -2.53
N ILE A 7 4.91 7.82 -2.72
CA ILE A 7 4.45 6.48 -2.37
C ILE A 7 4.27 5.71 -3.67
N VAL A 8 4.93 4.57 -3.82
CA VAL A 8 4.77 3.67 -4.97
C VAL A 8 4.04 2.42 -4.51
N ALA A 9 2.85 2.16 -5.06
CA ALA A 9 1.96 1.08 -4.63
C ALA A 9 1.75 0.05 -5.74
N ILE A 10 1.58 -1.23 -5.37
CA ILE A 10 1.63 -2.36 -6.28
C ILE A 10 0.32 -3.14 -6.32
N GLY A 11 -0.21 -3.31 -7.53
CA GLY A 11 -1.44 -4.07 -7.77
C GLY A 11 -1.30 -5.57 -7.49
N TRP A 12 -2.28 -6.10 -6.72
CA TRP A 12 -2.60 -7.53 -6.61
C TRP A 12 -1.39 -8.45 -6.34
N ASN A 13 -0.48 -8.05 -5.45
CA ASN A 13 0.79 -8.75 -5.22
C ASN A 13 0.61 -10.16 -4.60
N TYR A 14 -0.53 -10.44 -3.97
CA TYR A 14 -0.80 -11.70 -3.27
C TYR A 14 -1.60 -12.71 -4.13
N SER A 15 -1.01 -13.89 -4.30
CA SER A 15 -1.51 -14.97 -5.18
C SER A 15 -2.83 -15.64 -4.76
N LYS A 16 -3.32 -15.35 -3.55
CA LYS A 16 -4.67 -15.74 -3.10
C LYS A 16 -5.73 -14.71 -3.47
N HIS A 17 -5.51 -13.43 -3.16
CA HIS A 17 -6.43 -12.35 -3.50
C HIS A 17 -6.67 -12.25 -5.02
N ALA A 18 -5.63 -12.52 -5.82
CA ALA A 18 -5.74 -12.65 -7.28
C ALA A 18 -6.71 -13.76 -7.77
N LYS A 19 -7.04 -14.76 -6.92
CA LYS A 19 -8.01 -15.82 -7.22
C LYS A 19 -9.43 -15.46 -6.78
N GLU A 20 -9.60 -14.73 -5.67
CA GLU A 20 -10.91 -14.22 -5.22
C GLU A 20 -11.57 -13.37 -6.32
N LEU A 21 -10.76 -12.60 -7.05
CA LEU A 21 -11.18 -11.69 -8.12
C LEU A 21 -11.26 -12.33 -9.52
N ASN A 22 -11.16 -13.66 -9.63
CA ASN A 22 -11.53 -14.45 -10.82
C ASN A 22 -10.93 -13.98 -12.17
N SER A 23 -9.73 -13.39 -12.16
CA SER A 23 -9.17 -12.63 -13.27
C SER A 23 -7.91 -13.25 -13.89
N ASN A 24 -7.71 -13.03 -15.19
CA ASN A 24 -6.47 -13.42 -15.89
C ASN A 24 -5.26 -12.68 -15.31
N ILE A 25 -4.31 -13.40 -14.72
CA ILE A 25 -3.10 -12.81 -14.13
C ILE A 25 -2.16 -12.33 -15.25
N PRO A 26 -1.85 -11.01 -15.34
CA PRO A 26 -0.91 -10.47 -16.33
C PRO A 26 0.56 -10.75 -15.95
N LYS A 27 1.47 -10.47 -16.89
CA LYS A 27 2.89 -10.88 -16.80
C LYS A 27 3.84 -9.84 -16.17
N GLU A 28 3.48 -8.56 -16.23
CA GLU A 28 4.33 -7.44 -15.80
C GLU A 28 3.67 -6.65 -14.67
N PRO A 29 4.44 -6.20 -13.66
CA PRO A 29 3.92 -5.55 -12.46
C PRO A 29 3.24 -4.20 -12.73
N LEU A 30 2.05 -3.99 -12.15
CA LEU A 30 1.36 -2.70 -12.15
C LEU A 30 1.75 -1.88 -10.92
N PHE A 31 2.34 -0.72 -11.18
CA PHE A 31 2.58 0.32 -10.19
C PHE A 31 1.58 1.45 -10.36
N PHE A 32 1.13 1.99 -9.23
CA PHE A 32 0.45 3.27 -9.15
C PHE A 32 1.14 4.14 -8.09
N LEU A 33 0.83 5.43 -8.08
CA LEU A 33 1.36 6.38 -7.10
C LEU A 33 0.25 6.82 -6.16
N LYS A 34 0.53 6.89 -4.86
CA LYS A 34 -0.27 7.69 -3.91
C LYS A 34 0.52 8.96 -3.57
N PRO A 35 -0.15 10.13 -3.47
CA PRO A 35 0.54 11.35 -3.08
C PRO A 35 0.94 11.26 -1.59
N PRO A 36 2.11 11.76 -1.17
CA PRO A 36 2.49 11.78 0.25
C PRO A 36 1.48 12.52 1.16
N SER A 37 0.67 13.41 0.60
CA SER A 37 -0.44 14.08 1.29
C SER A 37 -1.64 13.16 1.62
N SER A 38 -1.60 11.87 1.25
CA SER A 38 -2.55 10.85 1.74
C SER A 38 -2.00 10.04 2.91
N ILE A 39 -0.84 10.38 3.46
CA ILE A 39 -0.32 9.78 4.70
C ILE A 39 -1.01 10.47 5.88
N ILE A 40 -1.74 9.69 6.66
CA ILE A 40 -2.14 10.02 8.03
C ILE A 40 -1.36 9.15 9.02
N GLN A 41 -1.24 9.59 10.27
CA GLN A 41 -0.66 8.82 11.37
C GLN A 41 -1.57 8.88 12.59
N GLN A 42 -1.54 7.86 13.45
CA GLN A 42 -2.29 7.89 14.70
C GLN A 42 -1.86 9.11 15.55
N PRO A 43 -2.79 9.88 16.13
CA PRO A 43 -4.21 9.56 16.36
C PRO A 43 -5.21 10.14 15.33
N GLU A 44 -4.79 10.45 14.09
CA GLU A 44 -5.70 10.94 13.05
C GLU A 44 -6.75 9.90 12.63
N ASN A 45 -7.87 10.36 12.07
CA ASN A 45 -8.98 9.52 11.59
C ASN A 45 -8.87 9.26 10.08
N ILE A 46 -9.43 8.13 9.63
CA ILE A 46 -9.67 7.87 8.21
C ILE A 46 -10.94 8.61 7.79
N GLU A 47 -10.81 9.58 6.90
CA GLU A 47 -11.95 10.30 6.33
C GLU A 47 -12.53 9.60 5.09
N ILE A 48 -13.79 9.19 5.18
CA ILE A 48 -14.57 8.63 4.07
C ILE A 48 -15.10 9.80 3.22
N PRO A 49 -14.72 9.92 1.93
CA PRO A 49 -15.28 10.95 1.05
C PRO A 49 -16.73 10.65 0.68
N LYS A 50 -17.56 11.70 0.59
CA LYS A 50 -18.97 11.60 0.21
C LYS A 50 -19.14 10.91 -1.15
N GLY A 51 -19.95 9.85 -1.20
CA GLY A 51 -20.22 9.08 -2.42
C GLY A 51 -19.14 8.05 -2.82
N CYS A 52 -18.09 7.86 -2.01
CA CYS A 52 -17.08 6.82 -2.24
C CYS A 52 -17.43 5.53 -1.47
N LEU A 53 -17.35 4.39 -2.15
CA LEU A 53 -17.35 3.07 -1.50
C LEU A 53 -15.92 2.76 -1.06
N VAL A 54 -15.54 3.22 0.13
CA VAL A 54 -14.17 3.05 0.65
C VAL A 54 -13.95 1.61 1.11
N HIS A 55 -12.86 0.99 0.69
CA HIS A 55 -12.38 -0.32 1.13
C HIS A 55 -11.01 -0.19 1.81
N HIS A 56 -10.72 -1.10 2.74
CA HIS A 56 -9.39 -1.25 3.34
C HIS A 56 -8.57 -2.32 2.61
N GLU A 57 -7.30 -2.03 2.35
CA GLU A 57 -6.30 -2.98 1.86
C GLU A 57 -5.12 -2.92 2.85
N ILE A 58 -4.76 -4.02 3.52
CA ILE A 58 -3.77 -4.03 4.62
C ILE A 58 -2.41 -4.48 4.09
N GLU A 59 -1.39 -3.64 4.21
CA GLU A 59 -0.14 -3.81 3.46
C GLU A 59 1.11 -3.67 4.32
N LEU A 60 2.19 -4.34 3.89
CA LEU A 60 3.53 -3.96 4.31
C LEU A 60 3.98 -2.75 3.49
N GLY A 61 4.45 -1.72 4.19
CA GLY A 61 5.18 -0.61 3.62
C GLY A 61 6.68 -0.79 3.82
N ILE A 62 7.46 -0.68 2.75
CA ILE A 62 8.93 -0.64 2.81
C ILE A 62 9.36 0.83 2.75
N VAL A 63 10.10 1.30 3.77
CA VAL A 63 10.69 2.65 3.76
C VAL A 63 12.13 2.59 3.25
N ILE A 64 12.44 3.40 2.24
CA ILE A 64 13.77 3.43 1.62
C ILE A 64 14.75 4.28 2.46
N GLY A 65 15.86 3.68 2.85
CA GLY A 65 16.86 4.28 3.75
C GLY A 65 18.01 5.02 3.05
N LYS A 66 18.27 4.71 1.76
CA LYS A 66 19.33 5.35 0.95
C LYS A 66 18.89 5.53 -0.51
N ASN A 67 19.42 6.57 -1.17
CA ASN A 67 19.12 6.87 -2.56
C ASN A 67 19.64 5.76 -3.50
N GLY A 68 18.87 5.41 -4.54
CA GLY A 68 19.29 4.40 -5.52
C GLY A 68 18.57 4.48 -6.87
N ARG A 69 19.19 3.85 -7.88
CA ARG A 69 18.66 3.68 -9.25
C ARG A 69 19.28 2.40 -9.84
N ASN A 70 18.53 1.65 -10.65
CA ASN A 70 18.95 0.37 -11.24
C ASN A 70 19.48 -0.61 -10.17
N ILE A 71 18.79 -0.69 -9.02
CA ILE A 71 19.16 -1.53 -7.89
C ILE A 71 18.91 -3.00 -8.29
N LYS A 72 19.94 -3.85 -8.26
CA LYS A 72 19.77 -5.29 -8.49
C LYS A 72 18.99 -5.92 -7.34
N GLN A 73 18.20 -6.96 -7.64
CA GLN A 73 17.51 -7.73 -6.61
C GLN A 73 18.44 -8.24 -5.49
N SER A 74 19.70 -8.58 -5.79
CA SER A 74 20.72 -9.03 -4.80
C SER A 74 21.10 -7.98 -3.75
N ASP A 75 20.87 -6.70 -4.06
CA ASP A 75 21.37 -5.57 -3.28
C ASP A 75 20.23 -4.86 -2.53
N ALA A 76 18.97 -5.27 -2.78
CA ALA A 76 17.75 -4.57 -2.41
C ALA A 76 17.57 -4.37 -0.90
N ASP A 77 17.82 -5.40 -0.09
CA ASP A 77 17.71 -5.36 1.38
C ASP A 77 18.55 -4.23 1.98
N GLN A 78 19.70 -3.92 1.37
CA GLN A 78 20.60 -2.87 1.82
C GLN A 78 20.05 -1.44 1.62
N TYR A 79 18.92 -1.29 0.92
CA TYR A 79 18.23 -0.02 0.69
C TYR A 79 17.02 0.18 1.60
N ILE A 80 16.63 -0.82 2.39
CA ILE A 80 15.52 -0.74 3.35
C ILE A 80 16.02 -0.06 4.63
N ASP A 81 15.29 0.94 5.11
CA ASP A 81 15.51 1.57 6.43
C ASP A 81 14.78 0.75 7.50
N TYR A 82 13.48 0.54 7.28
CA TYR A 82 12.58 -0.26 8.11
C TYR A 82 11.30 -0.63 7.34
N ILE A 83 10.56 -1.59 7.88
CA ILE A 83 9.21 -1.99 7.41
C ILE A 83 8.17 -1.36 8.33
N VAL A 84 7.01 -0.99 7.78
CA VAL A 84 5.85 -0.45 8.50
C VAL A 84 4.58 -1.21 8.12
N LEU A 85 3.59 -1.19 9.00
CA LEU A 85 2.22 -1.61 8.65
C LEU A 85 1.44 -0.43 8.06
N CYS A 86 0.69 -0.65 6.99
CA CYS A 86 0.01 0.39 6.22
C CYS A 86 -1.41 -0.02 5.79
N LEU A 87 -2.25 0.97 5.50
CA LEU A 87 -3.58 0.79 4.91
C LEU A 87 -3.66 1.52 3.56
N ASP A 88 -3.76 0.79 2.45
CA ASP A 88 -4.08 1.39 1.14
C ASP A 88 -5.59 1.60 1.02
N MET A 89 -6.06 2.70 1.62
CA MET A 89 -7.46 3.10 1.54
C MET A 89 -7.84 3.43 0.08
N THR A 90 -8.83 2.69 -0.43
CA THR A 90 -9.24 2.66 -1.84
C THR A 90 -10.72 2.99 -1.99
N ALA A 91 -11.07 3.98 -2.83
CA ALA A 91 -12.45 4.23 -3.25
C ALA A 91 -12.83 3.24 -4.37
N ARG A 92 -13.47 2.12 -4.02
CA ARG A 92 -13.68 0.96 -4.90
C ARG A 92 -14.51 1.27 -6.13
N ASN A 93 -15.56 2.10 -6.02
CA ASN A 93 -16.38 2.51 -7.16
C ASN A 93 -15.53 3.24 -8.22
N LEU A 94 -14.83 4.30 -7.82
CA LEU A 94 -13.93 5.06 -8.70
C LEU A 94 -12.76 4.22 -9.23
N GLN A 95 -12.27 3.26 -8.44
CA GLN A 95 -11.19 2.37 -8.87
C GLN A 95 -11.67 1.34 -9.90
N ASN A 96 -12.87 0.78 -9.75
CA ASN A 96 -13.43 -0.21 -10.68
C ASN A 96 -13.68 0.38 -12.08
N GLU A 97 -13.98 1.68 -12.17
CA GLU A 97 -14.07 2.44 -13.43
C GLU A 97 -12.73 2.51 -14.20
N ALA A 98 -11.60 2.15 -13.56
CA ALA A 98 -10.25 2.29 -14.13
C ALA A 98 -9.39 1.00 -14.17
N LYS A 99 -9.79 -0.12 -13.55
CA LYS A 99 -8.84 -1.20 -13.14
C LYS A 99 -8.57 -2.35 -14.14
N GLU A 100 -8.56 -2.10 -15.46
CA GLU A 100 -8.48 -3.18 -16.47
C GLU A 100 -7.18 -4.04 -16.50
N LYS A 101 -6.05 -3.60 -15.92
CA LYS A 101 -4.71 -4.19 -16.17
C LYS A 101 -3.84 -4.19 -14.87
N GLY A 102 -2.90 -5.14 -14.74
CA GLY A 102 -2.13 -5.49 -13.50
C GLY A 102 -0.67 -5.95 -13.81
N ASN A 103 0.20 -6.65 -13.03
CA ASN A 103 0.41 -7.20 -11.64
C ASN A 103 1.64 -8.19 -11.71
N PRO A 104 2.38 -8.69 -10.66
CA PRO A 104 2.44 -8.44 -9.20
C PRO A 104 3.72 -7.61 -8.78
N CYS A 105 4.89 -7.99 -8.18
CA CYS A 105 5.54 -9.17 -7.55
C CYS A 105 6.69 -8.73 -6.55
N PHE A 106 6.74 -9.15 -5.26
CA PHE A 106 7.48 -8.47 -4.15
C PHE A 106 8.97 -8.06 -4.36
N ASN A 107 9.95 -8.99 -4.46
CA ASN A 107 11.36 -8.58 -4.61
C ASN A 107 11.67 -7.89 -5.95
N ARG A 108 10.84 -8.14 -6.98
CA ARG A 108 10.91 -7.48 -8.29
C ARG A 108 10.52 -5.99 -8.21
N ILE A 109 9.87 -5.55 -7.13
CA ILE A 109 9.41 -4.17 -6.95
C ILE A 109 10.56 -3.17 -6.94
N ILE A 110 11.53 -3.32 -6.03
CA ILE A 110 12.61 -2.32 -5.86
C ILE A 110 13.47 -2.23 -7.13
N GLU A 111 13.75 -3.35 -7.77
CA GLU A 111 14.47 -3.40 -9.05
C GLU A 111 13.67 -2.71 -10.18
N HIS A 112 12.41 -3.11 -10.40
CA HIS A 112 11.59 -2.56 -11.48
C HIS A 112 11.32 -1.06 -11.28
N VAL A 113 10.91 -0.62 -10.08
CA VAL A 113 10.66 0.80 -9.78
C VAL A 113 11.95 1.61 -9.91
N SER A 114 13.08 1.12 -9.38
CA SER A 114 14.35 1.84 -9.46
C SER A 114 14.96 1.89 -10.88
N SER A 115 14.49 1.06 -11.81
CA SER A 115 14.82 1.17 -13.24
C SER A 115 14.08 2.34 -13.91
N ILE A 116 12.80 2.54 -13.58
CA ILE A 116 11.93 3.59 -14.13
C ILE A 116 12.26 4.95 -13.49
N MET A 117 12.32 5.01 -12.17
CA MET A 117 12.46 6.26 -11.41
C MET A 117 13.44 6.13 -10.24
N LYS A 118 14.15 7.21 -9.91
CA LYS A 118 15.08 7.22 -8.76
C LYS A 118 14.31 7.01 -7.44
N LEU A 119 14.73 6.04 -6.64
CA LEU A 119 14.30 5.91 -5.24
C LEU A 119 15.15 6.82 -4.34
N GLU A 120 14.52 7.48 -3.38
CA GLU A 120 15.13 8.46 -2.50
C GLU A 120 14.85 8.13 -1.03
N LYS A 121 15.73 8.55 -0.11
CA LYS A 121 15.52 8.29 1.33
C LYS A 121 14.19 8.89 1.79
N GLY A 122 13.38 8.06 2.46
CA GLY A 122 12.07 8.41 2.98
C GLY A 122 10.90 8.04 2.06
N ASP A 123 11.15 7.64 0.80
CA ASP A 123 10.10 7.10 -0.07
C ASP A 123 9.49 5.81 0.52
N LEU A 124 8.18 5.65 0.31
CA LEU A 124 7.39 4.51 0.77
C LEU A 124 7.02 3.62 -0.41
N ILE A 125 7.16 2.31 -0.26
CA ILE A 125 6.70 1.32 -1.22
C ILE A 125 5.64 0.44 -0.55
N LEU A 126 4.41 0.46 -1.09
CA LEU A 126 3.26 -0.33 -0.62
C LEU A 126 3.16 -1.63 -1.44
N THR A 127 3.22 -2.79 -0.77
CA THR A 127 3.49 -4.08 -1.43
C THR A 127 2.27 -4.94 -1.74
N GLY A 128 1.06 -4.38 -1.83
CA GLY A 128 -0.18 -5.12 -2.07
C GLY A 128 -0.76 -5.78 -0.80
N THR A 129 -2.09 -5.89 -0.74
CA THR A 129 -2.85 -6.57 0.32
C THR A 129 -3.00 -8.08 0.10
N PRO A 130 -3.11 -8.89 1.17
CA PRO A 130 -3.66 -10.25 1.12
C PRO A 130 -5.20 -10.26 0.95
N GLU A 131 -5.78 -11.45 1.00
CA GLU A 131 -7.23 -11.73 1.01
C GLU A 131 -7.95 -11.07 2.20
N GLY A 132 -9.26 -10.82 2.07
CA GLY A 132 -10.08 -10.20 3.13
C GLY A 132 -10.32 -8.67 3.03
N VAL A 133 -10.28 -8.11 1.82
CA VAL A 133 -10.56 -6.69 1.54
C VAL A 133 -12.03 -6.34 1.78
N GLY A 134 -12.33 -5.60 2.86
CA GLY A 134 -13.69 -5.18 3.25
C GLY A 134 -14.02 -3.72 2.95
N GLN A 135 -15.32 -3.40 2.92
CA GLN A 135 -15.81 -2.02 2.92
C GLN A 135 -15.64 -1.39 4.31
N VAL A 136 -15.40 -0.08 4.35
CA VAL A 136 -15.30 0.74 5.56
C VAL A 136 -16.43 1.78 5.57
N VAL A 137 -17.07 1.95 6.72
CA VAL A 137 -18.18 2.88 6.97
C VAL A 137 -17.92 3.76 8.20
N HIS A 138 -18.74 4.82 8.35
CA HIS A 138 -18.60 5.73 9.48
C HIS A 138 -18.90 5.03 10.81
N GLY A 139 -17.95 5.12 11.76
CA GLY A 139 -18.02 4.51 13.08
C GLY A 139 -17.11 3.30 13.25
N ASP A 140 -16.56 2.74 12.16
CA ASP A 140 -15.64 1.61 12.23
C ASP A 140 -14.34 1.96 12.96
N GLU A 141 -13.78 0.98 13.69
CA GLU A 141 -12.43 1.02 14.24
C GLU A 141 -11.59 -0.09 13.57
N LEU A 142 -10.64 0.32 12.73
CA LEU A 142 -9.77 -0.57 11.96
C LEU A 142 -8.54 -0.91 12.79
N VAL A 143 -8.37 -2.18 13.14
CA VAL A 143 -7.20 -2.68 13.89
C VAL A 143 -6.35 -3.57 12.99
N GLY A 144 -5.27 -3.02 12.44
CA GLY A 144 -4.25 -3.78 11.72
C GLY A 144 -3.19 -4.32 12.68
N LYS A 145 -2.71 -5.55 12.46
CA LYS A 145 -1.65 -6.17 13.27
C LYS A 145 -0.60 -6.84 12.40
N LEU A 146 0.67 -6.65 12.71
CA LEU A 146 1.79 -7.30 12.04
C LEU A 146 2.40 -8.37 12.95
N TYR A 147 2.58 -9.58 12.42
CA TYR A 147 3.18 -10.70 13.13
C TYR A 147 4.41 -11.24 12.41
N ASN A 148 5.44 -11.61 13.18
CA ASN A 148 6.54 -12.47 12.74
C ASN A 148 6.31 -13.86 13.33
N GLN A 149 5.84 -14.80 12.51
CA GLN A 149 5.41 -16.15 12.91
C GLN A 149 4.28 -16.13 13.96
N SER A 150 4.61 -15.97 15.25
CA SER A 150 3.67 -15.86 16.37
C SER A 150 3.96 -14.65 17.28
N GLU A 151 5.05 -13.93 17.04
CA GLU A 151 5.40 -12.69 17.74
C GLU A 151 4.63 -11.52 17.10
N LEU A 152 3.98 -10.69 17.92
CA LEU A 152 3.35 -9.44 17.47
C LEU A 152 4.42 -8.36 17.35
N LEU A 153 4.66 -7.84 16.14
CA LEU A 153 5.64 -6.77 15.89
C LEU A 153 5.02 -5.37 16.01
N ASP A 154 3.81 -5.19 15.51
CA ASP A 154 3.17 -3.85 15.39
C ASP A 154 1.64 -3.96 15.45
N THR A 155 0.97 -2.87 15.83
CA THR A 155 -0.49 -2.74 15.82
C THR A 155 -0.90 -1.30 15.54
N ILE A 156 -1.60 -1.09 14.42
CA ILE A 156 -2.19 0.19 14.06
C ILE A 156 -3.69 0.20 14.39
N THR A 157 -4.22 1.35 14.79
CA THR A 157 -5.64 1.52 15.10
C THR A 157 -6.12 2.89 14.63
N PHE A 158 -7.08 2.88 13.71
CA PHE A 158 -7.66 4.07 13.09
C PHE A 158 -9.18 4.05 13.18
N LYS A 159 -9.82 5.20 13.36
CA LYS A 159 -11.28 5.34 13.34
C LYS A 159 -11.77 5.93 12.02
N ALA A 160 -12.87 5.41 11.50
CA ALA A 160 -13.47 5.87 10.26
C ALA A 160 -14.55 6.93 10.51
N VAL A 161 -14.33 8.14 9.98
CA VAL A 161 -15.27 9.26 10.05
C VAL A 161 -15.76 9.62 8.65
N ASN A 162 -16.98 10.14 8.53
CA ASN A 162 -17.35 10.85 7.31
C ASN A 162 -16.46 12.09 7.20
N ARG A 163 -15.90 12.36 6.01
CA ARG A 163 -15.22 13.64 5.74
C ARG A 163 -16.18 14.81 6.06
N PRO A 164 -15.75 15.82 6.82
CA PRO A 164 -16.55 17.03 7.03
C PRO A 164 -16.93 17.70 5.70
N SER A 165 -18.04 18.44 5.70
CA SER A 165 -18.25 19.43 4.64
C SER A 165 -17.20 20.53 4.75
N GLU A 166 -16.68 20.98 3.61
CA GLU A 166 -16.10 22.34 3.48
C GLU A 166 -17.21 23.40 3.59
#